data_AF-A0A8T6NYD3-F1
#
_entry.id   AF-A0A8T6NYD3-F1
#
_cell.length_a   1.000
_cell.length_b   1.000
_cell.length_c   1.000
_cell.angle_alpha   90.00
_cell.angle_beta   90.00
_cell.angle_gamma   90.00
#
_symmetry.space_group_name_H-M   'P 1'
#
loop_
_entity.id
_entity.type
_entity.pdbx_description
1 polymer ?
#
loop_
_entity_poly.entity_id
_entity_poly.type
_entity_poly.pdbx_seq_one_letter_code
_entity_poly.pdbx_strand_id
1 'polypeptide(L)'
;MRDEQFAVQIALKPGCRRGVALAPAGFAPGLHQVVPLMYLRISLEYWHISSLEQGMSSKKRMKRPQRLQSAQSWLQTYDGEPKKIVKAYRKKYGVDWPTAFLELEMLGLEIDPSYKEQVLLTIQRQAEIKKQKKAEKEREIRGYDQDDHFAMIIGYTSGGAPYGVTWEEWNEPDQTSDDWE
;
A
#
# COMPACT_ATOMS: atom_id res chain seq x y z
N MET A 1 33.72 -24.15 35.36
CA MET A 1 33.35 -25.58 35.37
C MET A 1 31.90 -25.68 34.96
N ARG A 2 31.63 -26.30 33.80
CA ARG A 2 30.36 -26.95 33.40
C ARG A 2 29.14 -26.00 33.27
N ASP A 3 28.42 -25.88 32.15
CA ASP A 3 28.09 -26.79 31.03
C ASP A 3 27.84 -25.90 29.77
N GLU A 4 28.44 -26.13 28.60
CA GLU A 4 28.21 -27.17 27.60
C GLU A 4 26.74 -27.39 27.18
N GLN A 5 26.55 -27.36 25.86
CA GLN A 5 25.43 -27.89 25.06
C GLN A 5 24.24 -26.95 24.76
N PHE A 6 24.34 -26.21 23.65
CA PHE A 6 23.28 -26.17 22.62
C PHE A 6 23.93 -25.96 21.25
N ALA A 7 24.52 -27.03 20.72
CA ALA A 7 24.91 -27.10 19.33
C ALA A 7 23.65 -27.33 18.48
N VAL A 8 23.13 -26.28 17.83
CA VAL A 8 22.13 -26.44 16.78
C VAL A 8 22.87 -26.70 15.48
N GLN A 9 22.89 -27.97 15.11
CA GLN A 9 23.38 -28.50 13.84
C GLN A 9 22.55 -27.90 12.69
N ILE A 10 23.03 -26.85 12.03
CA ILE A 10 22.45 -26.39 10.76
C ILE A 10 23.05 -27.27 9.66
N ALA A 11 22.25 -28.23 9.19
CA ALA A 11 22.55 -29.05 8.03
C ALA A 11 22.63 -28.17 6.76
N LEU A 12 23.84 -28.00 6.24
CA LEU A 12 24.10 -27.48 4.91
C LEU A 12 23.60 -28.50 3.88
N LYS A 13 22.52 -28.19 3.14
CA LYS A 13 22.16 -28.93 1.92
C LYS A 13 22.87 -28.32 0.71
N PRO A 14 23.60 -29.11 -0.09
CA PRO A 14 24.28 -28.63 -1.29
C PRO A 14 23.38 -28.66 -2.54
N GLY A 15 23.56 -27.65 -3.41
CA GLY A 15 23.56 -27.87 -4.85
C GLY A 15 22.26 -27.64 -5.62
N CYS A 16 21.88 -26.37 -5.85
CA CYS A 16 21.05 -25.99 -7.00
C CYS A 16 21.91 -26.09 -8.28
N ARG A 17 21.89 -27.25 -8.96
CA ARG A 17 22.35 -27.35 -10.35
C ARG A 17 21.29 -26.70 -11.25
N ARG A 18 21.64 -25.56 -11.86
CA ARG A 18 20.88 -24.97 -12.98
C ARG A 18 20.94 -25.94 -14.16
N GLY A 19 19.83 -26.63 -14.44
CA GLY A 19 19.63 -27.37 -15.66
C GLY A 19 19.46 -26.38 -16.82
N VAL A 20 20.39 -26.39 -17.75
CA VAL A 20 20.30 -25.70 -19.04
C VAL A 20 19.34 -26.52 -19.90
N ALA A 21 18.15 -26.01 -20.18
CA ALA A 21 17.23 -26.64 -21.13
C ALA A 21 17.69 -26.31 -22.55
N LEU A 22 18.24 -27.31 -23.24
CA LEU A 22 18.37 -27.30 -24.70
C LEU A 22 16.97 -27.31 -25.31
N ALA A 23 16.65 -26.32 -26.13
CA ALA A 23 15.52 -26.37 -27.05
C ALA A 23 15.94 -27.10 -28.34
N PRO A 24 15.20 -28.11 -28.83
CA PRO A 24 15.36 -28.55 -30.21
C PRO A 24 14.54 -27.66 -31.15
N ALA A 25 15.24 -27.18 -32.18
CA ALA A 25 14.69 -26.49 -33.33
C ALA A 25 13.93 -27.45 -34.26
N GLY A 26 12.89 -26.92 -34.92
CA GLY A 26 12.47 -27.38 -36.24
C GLY A 26 11.18 -28.18 -36.30
N PHE A 27 10.07 -27.51 -36.62
CA PHE A 27 9.12 -28.06 -37.58
C PHE A 27 8.42 -26.92 -38.34
N ALA A 28 8.61 -26.92 -39.65
CA ALA A 28 8.08 -25.97 -40.62
C ALA A 28 6.66 -26.40 -41.07
N PRO A 29 5.94 -25.53 -41.82
CA PRO A 29 4.48 -25.41 -41.78
C PRO A 29 3.75 -26.27 -42.81
N GLY A 30 2.43 -26.40 -42.60
CA GLY A 30 1.49 -26.66 -43.68
C GLY A 30 0.51 -27.77 -43.35
N LEU A 31 -0.65 -27.41 -42.81
CA LEU A 31 -1.92 -28.04 -43.17
C LEU A 31 -3.03 -27.07 -42.75
N HIS A 32 -3.56 -26.43 -43.79
CA HIS A 32 -4.75 -25.59 -43.77
C HIS A 32 -5.95 -26.50 -43.45
N GLN A 33 -6.19 -26.75 -42.16
CA GLN A 33 -7.45 -27.30 -41.70
C GLN A 33 -8.37 -26.13 -41.37
N VAL A 34 -9.46 -26.07 -42.13
CA VAL A 34 -10.52 -25.08 -42.07
C VAL A 34 -11.11 -25.11 -40.65
N VAL A 35 -10.70 -24.15 -39.82
CA VAL A 35 -11.29 -23.93 -38.49
C VAL A 35 -12.75 -23.51 -38.69
N PRO A 36 -13.74 -24.26 -38.18
CA PRO A 36 -15.14 -23.87 -38.26
C PRO A 36 -15.36 -22.54 -37.52
N LEU A 37 -15.92 -21.55 -38.20
CA LEU A 37 -16.28 -20.20 -37.72
C LEU A 37 -17.34 -20.19 -36.58
N MET A 38 -17.53 -21.29 -35.86
CA MET A 38 -18.38 -21.34 -34.66
C MET A 38 -17.59 -21.15 -33.37
N TYR A 39 -16.26 -21.23 -33.40
CA TYR A 39 -15.40 -21.12 -32.21
C TYR A 39 -14.86 -19.70 -31.93
N LEU A 40 -15.46 -18.66 -32.53
CA LEU A 40 -15.16 -17.25 -32.22
C LEU A 40 -16.28 -16.53 -31.46
N ARG A 41 -17.46 -17.17 -31.27
CA ARG A 41 -18.56 -16.60 -30.49
C ARG A 41 -18.63 -17.06 -29.04
N ILE A 42 -17.96 -18.16 -28.68
CA ILE A 42 -17.91 -18.62 -27.28
C ILE A 42 -16.76 -17.93 -26.51
N SER A 43 -15.74 -17.40 -27.20
CA SER A 43 -14.56 -16.85 -26.54
C SER A 43 -14.71 -15.42 -26.00
N LEU A 44 -15.69 -14.65 -26.46
CA LEU A 44 -15.94 -13.28 -25.94
C LEU A 44 -16.92 -13.28 -24.75
N GLU A 45 -17.86 -14.21 -24.69
CA GLU A 45 -18.75 -14.36 -23.52
C GLU A 45 -18.01 -14.98 -22.32
N TYR A 46 -17.05 -15.89 -22.55
CA TYR A 46 -16.27 -16.50 -21.46
C TYR A 46 -15.24 -15.54 -20.82
N TRP A 47 -14.76 -14.54 -21.55
CA TRP A 47 -13.86 -13.51 -20.99
C TRP A 47 -14.63 -12.40 -20.26
N HIS A 48 -15.91 -12.20 -20.58
CA HIS A 48 -16.77 -11.25 -19.89
C HIS A 48 -17.26 -11.80 -18.53
N ILE A 49 -17.52 -13.12 -18.43
CA ILE A 49 -17.99 -13.75 -17.19
C ILE A 49 -16.85 -13.95 -16.17
N SER A 50 -15.61 -14.20 -16.63
CA SER A 50 -14.47 -14.45 -15.72
C SER A 50 -13.89 -13.19 -15.06
N SER A 51 -14.23 -11.99 -15.56
CA SER A 51 -13.76 -10.72 -15.01
C SER A 51 -14.68 -10.19 -13.88
N LEU A 52 -15.91 -10.71 -13.77
CA LEU A 52 -16.92 -10.20 -12.85
C LEU A 52 -16.87 -10.81 -11.43
N GLU A 53 -16.03 -11.83 -11.18
CA GLU A 53 -15.94 -12.52 -9.89
C GLU A 53 -14.73 -12.12 -9.04
N GLN A 54 -13.88 -11.20 -9.50
CA GLN A 54 -12.91 -10.54 -8.62
C GLN A 54 -13.52 -9.29 -8.00
N GLY A 55 -14.65 -9.50 -7.30
CA GLY A 55 -15.01 -8.63 -6.20
C GLY A 55 -13.83 -8.62 -5.24
N MET A 56 -13.00 -7.58 -5.32
CA MET A 56 -11.93 -7.32 -4.37
C MET A 56 -12.56 -7.13 -3.01
N SER A 57 -12.81 -8.23 -2.30
CA SER A 57 -13.19 -8.22 -0.90
C SER A 57 -12.14 -7.39 -0.19
N SER A 58 -12.52 -6.19 0.23
CA SER A 58 -11.72 -5.39 1.16
C SER A 58 -11.38 -6.29 2.34
N LYS A 59 -10.14 -6.81 2.35
CA LYS A 59 -9.73 -7.81 3.33
C LYS A 59 -9.84 -7.11 4.68
N LYS A 60 -10.83 -7.51 5.49
CA LYS A 60 -10.99 -6.96 6.84
C LYS A 60 -9.65 -7.06 7.55
N ARG A 61 -9.16 -5.92 8.03
CA ARG A 61 -7.87 -5.85 8.71
C ARG A 61 -7.88 -6.81 9.90
N MET A 62 -6.91 -7.73 9.93
CA MET A 62 -6.79 -8.75 10.98
C MET A 62 -6.78 -8.09 12.37
N LYS A 63 -7.41 -8.73 13.35
CA LYS A 63 -7.37 -8.28 14.75
C LYS A 63 -5.97 -8.50 15.32
N ARG A 64 -5.58 -7.69 16.31
CA ARG A 64 -4.25 -7.78 16.98
C ARG A 64 -3.83 -9.20 17.39
N PRO A 65 -4.65 -10.02 18.09
CA PRO A 65 -4.22 -11.36 18.48
C PRO A 65 -3.95 -12.27 17.27
N GLN A 66 -4.77 -12.18 16.21
CA GLN A 66 -4.56 -12.95 14.98
C GLN A 66 -3.25 -12.53 14.29
N ARG A 67 -2.92 -11.23 14.30
CA ARG A 67 -1.65 -10.75 13.77
C ARG A 67 -0.47 -11.29 14.55
N LEU A 68 -0.52 -11.26 15.89
CA LEU A 68 0.57 -11.78 16.74
C LEU A 68 0.81 -13.29 16.52
N GLN A 69 -0.27 -14.07 16.41
CA GLN A 69 -0.16 -15.51 16.09
C GLN A 69 0.46 -15.73 14.70
N SER A 70 -0.04 -15.02 13.68
CA SER A 70 0.52 -15.09 12.33
C SER A 70 1.98 -14.63 12.29
N ALA A 71 2.31 -13.58 13.05
CA ALA A 71 3.63 -12.99 13.12
C ALA A 71 4.68 -13.99 13.60
N GLN A 72 4.38 -14.80 14.62
CA GLN A 72 5.29 -15.85 15.09
C GLN A 72 5.71 -16.79 13.96
N SER A 73 4.74 -17.30 13.20
CA SER A 73 5.04 -18.17 12.04
C SER A 73 5.79 -17.44 10.92
N TRP A 74 5.41 -16.18 10.66
CA TRP A 74 6.05 -15.37 9.62
C TRP A 74 7.51 -15.05 9.94
N LEU A 75 7.82 -14.76 11.21
CA LEU A 75 9.18 -14.48 11.67
C LEU A 75 10.12 -15.67 11.44
N GLN A 76 9.62 -16.91 11.54
CA GLN A 76 10.41 -18.12 11.28
C GLN A 76 10.77 -18.28 9.79
N THR A 77 9.91 -17.78 8.89
CA THR A 77 10.10 -17.88 7.43
C THR A 77 10.69 -16.58 6.85
N TYR A 78 11.00 -15.59 7.69
CA TYR A 78 11.52 -14.30 7.23
C TYR A 78 12.98 -14.43 6.78
N ASP A 79 13.23 -14.15 5.52
CA ASP A 79 14.51 -14.27 4.82
C ASP A 79 15.26 -12.93 4.66
N GLY A 80 14.65 -11.82 5.13
CA GLY A 80 15.21 -10.48 4.98
C GLY A 80 16.20 -10.08 6.08
N GLU A 81 16.80 -8.89 5.92
CA GLU A 81 17.73 -8.33 6.91
C GLU A 81 17.01 -8.06 8.26
N PRO A 82 17.62 -8.41 9.41
CA PRO A 82 17.05 -8.15 10.74
C PRO A 82 16.82 -6.66 11.00
N LYS A 83 17.70 -5.78 10.51
CA LYS A 83 17.56 -4.32 10.64
C LYS A 83 16.29 -3.77 9.97
N LYS A 84 15.78 -4.47 8.95
CA LYS A 84 14.59 -4.07 8.18
C LYS A 84 13.32 -4.78 8.65
N ILE A 85 13.38 -5.57 9.72
CA ILE A 85 12.27 -6.39 10.20
C ILE A 85 11.03 -5.57 10.56
N VAL A 86 11.22 -4.40 11.19
CA VAL A 86 10.13 -3.50 11.57
C VAL A 86 9.41 -2.98 10.33
N LYS A 87 10.17 -2.60 9.30
CA LYS A 87 9.64 -2.13 8.01
C LYS A 87 8.90 -3.26 7.29
N ALA A 88 9.45 -4.47 7.29
CA ALA A 88 8.83 -5.65 6.69
C ALA A 88 7.52 -6.02 7.39
N TYR A 89 7.51 -6.02 8.73
CA TYR A 89 6.33 -6.28 9.55
C TYR A 89 5.20 -5.30 9.25
N ARG A 90 5.53 -4.00 9.23
CA ARG A 90 4.59 -2.93 8.86
C ARG A 90 3.99 -3.16 7.48
N LYS A 91 4.81 -3.52 6.48
CA LYS A 91 4.33 -3.78 5.12
C LYS A 91 3.44 -5.02 5.04
N LYS A 92 3.79 -6.09 5.76
CA LYS A 92 3.06 -7.36 5.75
C LYS A 92 1.66 -7.25 6.37
N TYR A 93 1.54 -6.56 7.50
CA TYR A 93 0.30 -6.48 8.28
C TYR A 93 -0.43 -5.13 8.17
N GLY A 94 0.14 -4.17 7.43
CA GLY A 94 -0.42 -2.83 7.25
C GLY A 94 -0.57 -2.09 8.58
N VAL A 95 0.44 -2.13 9.44
CA VAL A 95 0.43 -1.47 10.76
C VAL A 95 1.27 -0.20 10.81
N ASP A 96 0.98 0.69 11.76
CA ASP A 96 1.79 1.89 11.98
C ASP A 96 3.10 1.54 12.68
N TRP A 97 4.10 2.42 12.57
CA TRP A 97 5.41 2.20 13.19
C TRP A 97 5.34 1.94 14.70
N PRO A 98 4.62 2.75 15.52
CA PRO A 98 4.56 2.50 16.96
C PRO A 98 3.95 1.13 17.28
N THR A 99 2.91 0.76 16.54
CA THR A 99 2.24 -0.55 16.67
C THR A 99 3.17 -1.70 16.28
N ALA A 100 3.98 -1.53 15.22
CA ALA A 100 4.96 -2.52 14.82
C ALA A 100 6.02 -2.74 15.91
N PHE A 101 6.56 -1.67 16.50
CA PHE A 101 7.52 -1.79 17.61
C PHE A 101 6.91 -2.53 18.80
N LEU A 102 5.71 -2.13 19.25
CA LEU A 102 5.04 -2.77 20.37
C LEU A 102 4.76 -4.25 20.13
N GLU A 103 4.27 -4.62 18.95
CA GLU A 103 3.96 -6.01 18.62
C GLU A 103 5.23 -6.87 18.51
N LEU A 104 6.31 -6.34 17.94
CA LEU A 104 7.58 -7.05 17.85
C LEU A 104 8.25 -7.21 19.23
N GLU A 105 8.17 -6.20 20.10
CA GLU A 105 8.63 -6.28 21.50
C GLU A 105 7.84 -7.35 22.28
N MET A 106 6.52 -7.43 22.08
CA MET A 106 5.70 -8.49 22.67
C MET A 106 6.05 -9.90 22.18
N LEU A 107 6.59 -10.00 20.96
CA LEU A 107 7.09 -11.26 20.39
C LEU A 107 8.52 -11.58 20.85
N GLY A 108 9.13 -10.73 21.66
CA GLY A 108 10.48 -10.91 22.22
C GLY A 108 11.61 -10.50 21.27
N LEU A 109 11.34 -9.67 20.25
CA LEU A 109 12.41 -9.14 19.40
C LEU A 109 13.09 -7.96 20.07
N GLU A 110 14.41 -8.06 20.22
CA GLU A 110 15.24 -6.96 20.65
C GLU A 110 15.40 -5.95 19.51
N ILE A 111 14.82 -4.77 19.70
CA ILE A 111 14.93 -3.64 18.79
C ILE A 111 15.76 -2.57 19.48
N ASP A 112 16.70 -1.99 18.73
CA ASP A 112 17.53 -0.89 19.23
C ASP A 112 16.64 0.29 19.71
N PRO A 113 16.72 0.68 20.99
CA PRO A 113 15.89 1.76 21.54
C PRO A 113 16.13 3.11 20.86
N SER A 114 17.38 3.39 20.48
CA SER A 114 17.74 4.64 19.78
C SER A 114 17.05 4.72 18.40
N TYR A 115 17.05 3.63 17.64
CA TYR A 115 16.31 3.53 16.38
C TYR A 115 14.81 3.75 16.57
N LYS A 116 14.20 3.12 17.60
CA LYS A 116 12.78 3.30 17.93
C LYS A 116 12.45 4.77 18.19
N GLU A 117 13.24 5.43 19.05
CA GLU A 117 13.05 6.85 19.38
C GLU A 117 13.18 7.75 18.17
N GLN A 118 14.23 7.58 17.34
CA GLN A 118 14.43 8.37 16.13
C GLN A 118 13.25 8.27 15.16
N VAL A 119 12.71 7.07 14.96
CA VAL A 119 11.54 6.84 14.10
C VAL A 119 10.30 7.52 14.68
N LEU A 120 10.05 7.38 15.98
CA LEU A 120 8.90 8.00 16.65
C LEU A 120 8.95 9.52 16.60
N LEU A 121 10.12 10.12 16.86
CA LEU A 121 10.33 11.57 16.74
C LEU A 121 10.08 12.07 15.31
N THR A 122 10.56 11.32 14.32
CA THR A 122 10.34 11.67 12.90
C THR A 122 8.85 11.69 12.56
N ILE A 123 8.09 10.68 13.03
CA ILE A 123 6.65 10.59 12.80
C ILE A 123 5.90 11.71 13.50
N GLN A 124 6.24 12.02 14.75
CA GLN A 124 5.65 13.13 15.50
C GLN A 124 5.88 14.46 14.79
N ARG A 125 7.14 14.75 14.40
CA ARG A 125 7.48 15.96 13.63
C ARG A 125 6.70 16.03 12.32
N GLN A 126 6.58 14.94 11.57
CA GLN A 126 5.81 14.92 10.33
C GLN A 126 4.32 15.18 10.57
N ALA A 127 3.75 14.64 11.64
CA ALA A 127 2.37 14.89 12.02
C ALA A 127 2.14 16.35 12.41
N GLU A 128 3.08 16.96 13.15
CA GLU A 128 3.05 18.38 13.51
C GLU A 128 3.14 19.28 12.28
N ILE A 129 4.09 19.03 11.37
CA ILE A 129 4.22 19.79 10.12
C ILE A 129 2.93 19.70 9.30
N LYS A 130 2.34 18.49 9.18
CA LYS A 130 1.07 18.33 8.46
C LYS A 130 -0.07 19.10 9.13
N LYS A 131 -0.12 19.10 10.46
CA LYS A 131 -1.11 19.88 11.23
C LYS A 131 -0.92 21.38 11.03
N GLN A 132 0.32 21.87 11.07
CA GLN A 132 0.66 23.27 10.85
C GLN A 132 0.27 23.71 9.44
N LYS A 133 0.65 22.95 8.40
CA LYS A 133 0.25 23.23 7.01
C LYS A 133 -1.27 23.24 6.83
N LYS A 134 -1.99 22.31 7.47
CA LYS A 134 -3.45 22.30 7.44
C LYS A 134 -4.03 23.56 8.09
N ALA A 135 -3.50 23.96 9.24
CA ALA A 135 -3.94 25.16 9.94
C ALA A 135 -3.59 26.45 9.19
N GLU A 136 -2.45 26.50 8.52
CA GLU A 136 -2.03 27.61 7.66
C GLU A 136 -2.98 27.75 6.46
N LYS A 137 -3.27 26.65 5.74
CA LYS A 137 -4.25 26.63 4.67
C LYS A 137 -5.63 27.08 5.16
N GLU A 138 -6.06 26.64 6.34
CA GLU A 138 -7.33 27.05 6.93
C GLU A 138 -7.35 28.54 7.31
N ARG A 139 -6.23 29.10 7.78
CA ARG A 139 -6.10 30.54 8.05
C ARG A 139 -6.09 31.37 6.76
N GLU A 140 -5.43 30.88 5.71
CA GLU A 140 -5.44 31.51 4.38
C GLU A 140 -6.87 31.61 3.84
N ILE A 141 -7.62 30.50 3.88
CA ILE A 141 -9.04 30.47 3.46
C ILE A 141 -9.88 31.46 4.28
N ARG A 142 -9.66 31.54 5.60
CA ARG A 142 -10.35 32.50 6.48
C ARG A 142 -9.92 33.95 6.29
N GLY A 143 -8.83 34.21 5.57
CA GLY A 143 -8.32 35.55 5.30
C GLY A 143 -9.03 36.27 4.14
N TYR A 144 -9.84 35.55 3.36
CA TYR A 144 -10.68 36.11 2.31
C TYR A 144 -12.01 36.59 2.88
N ASP A 145 -12.59 37.62 2.26
CA ASP A 145 -13.95 38.06 2.58
C ASP A 145 -14.97 36.98 2.21
N GLN A 146 -16.03 36.86 3.01
CA GLN A 146 -17.11 35.89 2.81
C GLN A 146 -18.46 36.61 2.93
N ASP A 147 -19.45 36.18 2.16
CA ASP A 147 -20.82 36.69 2.25
C ASP A 147 -21.86 35.55 2.10
N ASP A 148 -23.14 35.90 2.02
CA ASP A 148 -24.24 34.92 1.91
C ASP A 148 -24.22 34.14 0.57
N HIS A 149 -23.54 34.64 -0.46
CA HIS A 149 -23.48 34.03 -1.80
C HIS A 149 -22.13 33.36 -2.08
N PHE A 150 -21.03 33.97 -1.66
CA PHE A 150 -19.65 33.56 -1.85
C PHE A 150 -19.04 33.02 -0.55
N ALA A 151 -18.56 31.77 -0.62
CA ALA A 151 -17.76 31.15 0.42
C ALA A 151 -16.35 31.75 0.52
N MET A 152 -15.83 32.33 -0.57
CA MET A 152 -14.52 32.98 -0.63
C MET A 152 -14.46 34.02 -1.76
N ILE A 153 -14.44 35.32 -1.42
CA ILE A 153 -14.33 36.43 -2.38
C ILE A 153 -12.86 36.63 -2.75
N ILE A 154 -12.52 36.37 -4.02
CA ILE A 154 -11.14 36.48 -4.53
C ILE A 154 -10.79 37.94 -4.83
N GLY A 155 -11.79 38.75 -5.20
CA GLY A 155 -11.62 40.17 -5.44
C GLY A 155 -12.90 40.86 -5.86
N TYR A 156 -12.75 42.15 -6.20
CA TYR A 156 -13.83 43.00 -6.67
C TYR A 156 -13.52 43.47 -8.09
N THR A 157 -14.53 43.48 -8.95
CA THR A 157 -14.43 44.04 -10.31
C THR A 157 -14.27 45.56 -10.26
N SER A 158 -13.90 46.21 -11.37
CA SER A 158 -13.79 47.68 -11.44
C SER A 158 -15.10 48.42 -11.13
N GLY A 159 -16.25 47.75 -11.28
CA GLY A 159 -17.58 48.24 -10.88
C GLY A 159 -17.96 47.92 -9.42
N GLY A 160 -17.06 47.33 -8.62
CA GLY A 160 -17.30 46.99 -7.22
C GLY A 160 -18.08 45.70 -6.96
N ALA A 161 -18.43 44.93 -7.99
CA ALA A 161 -19.10 43.64 -7.80
C ALA A 161 -18.09 42.58 -7.33
N PRO A 162 -18.37 41.83 -6.25
CA PRO A 162 -17.51 40.75 -5.78
C PRO A 162 -17.54 39.55 -6.74
N TYR A 163 -16.42 38.86 -6.86
CA TYR A 163 -16.34 37.56 -7.53
C TYR A 163 -15.44 36.61 -6.73
N GLY A 164 -15.81 35.33 -6.72
CA GLY A 164 -15.17 34.35 -5.85
C GLY A 164 -15.79 32.97 -5.99
N VAL A 165 -15.45 32.09 -5.06
CA VAL A 165 -16.02 30.73 -4.96
C VAL A 165 -17.35 30.80 -4.22
N THR A 166 -18.40 30.27 -4.83
CA THR A 166 -19.75 30.22 -4.23
C THR A 166 -19.89 29.09 -3.21
N TRP A 167 -20.90 29.16 -2.33
CA TRP A 167 -21.19 28.05 -1.39
C TRP A 167 -21.59 26.75 -2.10
N GLU A 168 -22.20 26.84 -3.28
CA GLU A 168 -22.56 25.69 -4.11
C GLU A 168 -21.31 25.00 -4.65
N GLU A 169 -20.40 25.74 -5.28
CA GLU A 169 -19.12 25.23 -5.80
C GLU A 169 -18.21 24.70 -4.67
N TRP A 170 -18.22 25.33 -3.49
CA TRP A 170 -17.40 24.88 -2.36
C TRP A 170 -17.83 23.51 -1.81
N ASN A 171 -19.13 23.23 -1.84
CA ASN A 171 -19.69 21.96 -1.37
C ASN A 171 -19.75 20.89 -2.45
N GLU A 172 -19.45 21.24 -3.70
CA GLU A 172 -19.40 20.27 -4.78
C GLU A 172 -18.19 19.34 -4.57
N PRO A 173 -18.41 18.00 -4.48
CA PRO A 173 -17.30 17.08 -4.41
C PRO A 173 -16.49 17.23 -5.70
N ASP A 174 -15.18 17.43 -5.55
CA ASP A 174 -14.20 17.55 -6.63
C ASP A 174 -14.42 16.41 -7.64
N GLN A 175 -15.21 16.67 -8.69
CA GLN A 175 -15.31 15.80 -9.84
C GLN A 175 -14.06 16.07 -10.66
N THR A 176 -12.91 15.64 -10.14
CA THR A 176 -11.76 15.37 -10.99
C THR A 176 -12.20 14.24 -11.90
N SER A 177 -12.71 14.62 -13.08
CA SER A 177 -12.86 13.76 -14.23
C SER A 177 -11.47 13.21 -14.56
N ASP A 178 -11.09 12.12 -13.90
CA ASP A 178 -10.07 11.19 -14.38
C ASP A 178 -10.63 10.40 -15.59
N ASP A 179 -11.30 11.11 -16.51
CA ASP A 179 -11.55 10.67 -17.87
C ASP A 179 -10.30 11.02 -18.68
N TRP A 180 -9.24 10.23 -18.49
CA TRP A 180 -8.12 10.17 -19.43
C TRP A 180 -8.29 8.89 -20.25
N GLU A 181 -8.70 9.10 -21.50
CA GLU A 181 -8.94 8.13 -22.59
C GLU A 181 -7.80 7.12 -22.82
#